data_AF-W1UJF9-F1
#
_entry.id   AF-W1UJF9-F1
#
_cell.length_a   1.000
_cell.length_b   1.000
_cell.length_c   1.000
_cell.angle_alpha   90.00
_cell.angle_beta   90.00
_cell.angle_gamma   90.00
#
_symmetry.space_group_name_H-M   'P 1'
#
loop_
_entity.id
_entity.type
_entity.pdbx_description
1 polymer ?
#
loop_
_entity_poly.entity_id
_entity_poly.type
_entity_poly.pdbx_seq_one_letter_code
_entity_poly.pdbx_strand_id
1 'polypeptide(L)'
;MKNKFLVLLFALVMILGVVGCSKKANDNANTNEQTAQEDTADKVVDENYYNVYTKNYESSIVPLEESYYIYGNVDSAEKYYKDHDYPGNKEYLNEVKAALVDSKEKVQEFIDNMEKDGKSDNEKVNKLNKEMIDDGKDLIEDIDERLEKLDKITDKDLAKSDKEFRRIVGDHIVLEKEGDHDFKEILKKLDKELNIERKDKNR
;
A
#
# COMPACT_ATOMS: atom_id res chain seq x y z
N MET A 1 24.10 -9.10 5.58
CA MET A 1 22.97 -8.95 4.64
C MET A 1 22.06 -7.90 5.25
N LYS A 2 21.80 -6.79 4.54
CA LYS A 2 20.89 -5.74 5.02
C LYS A 2 19.48 -6.24 4.70
N ASN A 3 18.85 -6.93 5.64
CA ASN A 3 17.43 -7.28 5.54
C ASN A 3 16.66 -5.95 5.47
N LYS A 4 16.13 -5.62 4.30
CA LYS A 4 15.23 -4.49 4.12
C LYS A 4 13.86 -4.97 4.58
N PHE A 5 13.62 -4.93 5.89
CA PHE A 5 12.32 -5.22 6.48
C PHE A 5 11.35 -4.12 6.05
N LEU A 6 10.42 -4.48 5.18
CA LEU A 6 9.39 -3.56 4.71
C LEU A 6 8.10 -3.97 5.42
N VAL A 7 7.90 -3.43 6.63
CA VAL A 7 6.60 -3.57 7.31
C VAL A 7 5.55 -2.89 6.43
N LEU A 8 4.88 -3.69 5.60
CA LEU A 8 3.86 -3.24 4.64
C LEU A 8 2.52 -3.04 5.34
N LEU A 9 2.54 -2.27 6.43
CA LEU A 9 1.39 -1.50 6.91
C LEU A 9 1.53 -0.09 6.31
N PHE A 10 1.49 0.03 4.98
CA PHE A 10 1.56 1.30 4.23
C PHE A 10 2.43 2.41 4.87
N ALA A 11 3.61 2.06 5.37
CA ALA A 11 4.50 3.01 6.03
C ALA A 11 5.30 3.77 4.98
N LEU A 12 4.65 4.68 4.26
CA LEU A 12 5.33 5.64 3.38
C LEU A 12 4.72 7.04 3.53
N VAL A 13 4.78 7.59 4.75
CA VAL A 13 4.67 9.04 4.94
C VAL A 13 6.04 9.66 4.70
N MET A 14 6.19 10.34 3.56
CA MET A 14 7.17 11.41 3.43
C MET A 14 6.45 12.74 3.14
N ILE A 15 6.23 13.50 4.23
CA ILE A 15 6.35 14.96 4.40
C ILE A 15 5.70 15.91 3.37
N LEU A 16 4.62 16.57 3.82
CA LEU A 16 4.14 17.96 3.62
C LEU A 16 4.27 18.64 2.22
N GLY A 17 3.13 18.96 1.61
CA GLY A 17 3.02 20.04 0.61
C GLY A 17 1.73 20.04 -0.23
N VAL A 18 0.89 21.05 -0.05
CA VAL A 18 -0.26 21.40 -0.91
C VAL A 18 0.30 21.92 -2.26
N VAL A 19 -0.22 21.68 -3.48
CA VAL A 19 -1.46 22.20 -4.11
C VAL A 19 -1.54 21.66 -5.56
N GLY A 20 -2.74 21.43 -6.09
CA GLY A 20 -3.08 21.88 -7.45
C GLY A 20 -3.39 20.81 -8.51
N CYS A 21 -4.68 20.58 -8.77
CA CYS A 21 -5.17 19.95 -10.00
C CYS A 21 -4.79 20.79 -11.23
N SER A 22 -4.11 20.16 -12.20
CA SER A 22 -3.96 20.69 -13.55
C SER A 22 -4.19 19.53 -14.52
N LYS A 23 -5.38 19.48 -15.13
CA LYS A 23 -5.51 18.86 -16.45
C LYS A 23 -4.76 19.78 -17.41
N LYS A 24 -3.67 19.31 -18.01
CA LYS A 24 -3.12 20.02 -19.17
C LYS A 24 -3.86 19.56 -20.42
N ALA A 25 -4.57 20.52 -21.02
CA ALA A 25 -4.94 20.48 -22.42
C ALA A 25 -3.66 20.45 -23.27
N ASN A 26 -3.69 19.64 -24.31
CA ASN A 26 -2.58 19.38 -25.20
C ASN A 26 -2.58 20.47 -26.30
N ASP A 27 -1.78 21.53 -26.12
CA ASP A 27 -1.53 22.51 -27.19
C ASP A 27 -0.22 22.13 -27.91
N ASN A 28 -0.39 21.64 -29.14
CA ASN A 28 0.68 21.35 -30.10
C ASN A 28 1.39 22.63 -30.54
N ALA A 29 2.70 22.71 -30.32
CA ALA A 29 3.61 23.55 -31.10
C ALA A 29 4.92 22.80 -31.39
N ASN A 30 5.16 22.59 -32.69
CA ASN A 30 6.32 21.94 -33.29
C ASN A 30 7.67 22.53 -32.87
N THR A 31 8.64 21.64 -32.60
CA THR A 31 10.03 21.80 -33.04
C THR A 31 10.68 20.43 -33.24
N ASN A 32 11.15 20.18 -34.46
CA ASN A 32 11.90 19.00 -34.90
C ASN A 32 13.21 18.83 -34.13
N GLU A 33 13.44 17.66 -33.52
CA GLU A 33 14.74 16.98 -33.54
C GLU A 33 14.54 15.47 -33.63
N GLN A 34 15.22 14.86 -34.60
CA GLN A 34 15.13 13.46 -34.99
C GLN A 34 16.05 12.63 -34.11
N THR A 35 15.50 11.82 -33.20
CA THR A 35 16.23 10.70 -32.57
C THR A 35 15.25 9.56 -32.24
N ALA A 36 15.66 8.35 -32.65
CA ALA A 36 15.09 7.04 -32.34
C ALA A 36 13.56 6.89 -32.44
N GLN A 37 13.13 6.17 -33.49
CA GLN A 37 11.81 5.57 -33.59
C GLN A 37 11.59 4.62 -32.39
N GLU A 38 11.08 5.13 -31.27
CA GLU A 38 10.28 4.32 -30.36
C GLU A 38 8.99 4.02 -31.11
N ASP A 39 8.65 2.73 -31.19
CA ASP A 39 7.34 2.24 -31.60
C ASP A 39 6.28 2.89 -30.71
N THR A 40 5.83 4.08 -31.10
CA THR A 40 4.52 4.62 -30.74
C THR A 40 3.49 3.94 -31.61
N ALA A 41 3.43 2.61 -31.50
CA ALA A 41 2.15 1.95 -31.66
C ALA A 41 1.30 2.54 -30.55
N ASP A 42 0.37 3.40 -30.96
CA ASP A 42 -0.72 3.94 -30.14
C ASP A 42 -1.29 2.76 -29.34
N LYS A 43 -0.79 2.56 -28.11
CA LYS A 43 -1.23 1.46 -27.26
C LYS A 43 -2.66 1.82 -26.94
N VAL A 44 -3.59 1.16 -27.63
CA VAL A 44 -5.00 1.17 -27.26
C VAL A 44 -5.02 0.84 -25.78
N VAL A 45 -5.24 1.86 -24.96
CA VAL A 45 -5.41 1.70 -23.52
C VAL A 45 -6.57 0.75 -23.39
N ASP A 46 -6.38 -0.36 -22.68
CA ASP A 46 -7.47 -1.25 -22.37
C ASP A 46 -8.43 -0.51 -21.43
N GLU A 47 -9.38 0.22 -22.02
CA GLU A 47 -10.24 1.16 -21.29
C GLU A 47 -11.02 0.45 -20.19
N ASN A 48 -11.39 -0.81 -20.40
CA ASN A 48 -12.08 -1.59 -19.39
C ASN A 48 -11.16 -1.89 -18.20
N TYR A 49 -9.98 -2.47 -18.45
CA TYR A 49 -9.01 -2.74 -17.39
C TYR A 49 -8.61 -1.45 -16.66
N TYR A 50 -8.33 -0.39 -17.41
CA TYR A 50 -7.98 0.94 -16.87
C TYR A 50 -9.04 1.45 -15.89
N ASN A 51 -10.32 1.38 -16.28
CA ASN A 51 -11.43 1.89 -15.47
C ASN A 51 -11.63 1.06 -14.20
N VAL A 52 -11.57 -0.27 -14.31
CA VAL A 52 -11.69 -1.19 -13.18
C VAL A 52 -10.53 -0.97 -12.21
N TYR A 53 -9.29 -1.00 -12.72
CA TYR A 53 -8.08 -0.81 -11.93
C TYR A 53 -8.06 0.55 -11.21
N THR A 54 -8.32 1.64 -11.92
CA THR A 54 -8.29 2.99 -11.33
C THR A 54 -9.36 3.14 -10.26
N LYS A 55 -10.59 2.68 -10.52
CA LYS A 55 -11.69 2.71 -9.54
C LYS A 55 -11.35 1.91 -8.28
N ASN A 56 -10.87 0.68 -8.45
CA ASN A 56 -10.50 -0.18 -7.32
C ASN A 56 -9.34 0.39 -6.52
N TYR A 57 -8.34 0.96 -7.20
CA TYR A 57 -7.22 1.61 -6.55
C TYR A 57 -7.69 2.77 -5.66
N GLU A 58 -8.58 3.63 -6.18
CA GLU A 58 -9.13 4.75 -5.43
C GLU A 58 -9.98 4.32 -4.22
N SER A 59 -10.78 3.25 -4.36
CA SER A 59 -11.67 2.79 -3.28
C SER A 59 -10.99 1.94 -2.21
N SER A 60 -9.89 1.27 -2.56
CA SER A 60 -9.31 0.22 -1.73
C SER A 60 -7.86 0.51 -1.33
N ILE A 61 -7.04 1.08 -2.22
CA ILE A 61 -5.61 1.31 -1.94
C ILE A 61 -5.37 2.70 -1.33
N VAL A 62 -5.98 3.75 -1.89
CA VAL A 62 -5.82 5.13 -1.39
C VAL A 62 -6.17 5.27 0.11
N PRO A 63 -7.26 4.68 0.63
CA PRO A 63 -7.58 4.78 2.06
C PRO A 63 -6.48 4.22 2.97
N LEU A 64 -5.76 3.19 2.53
CA LEU A 64 -4.68 2.57 3.30
C LEU A 64 -3.45 3.47 3.38
N GLU A 65 -3.14 4.19 2.29
CA GLU A 65 -2.02 5.15 2.26
C GLU A 65 -2.22 6.33 3.22
N GLU A 66 -3.47 6.70 3.51
CA GLU A 66 -3.81 7.88 4.31
C GLU A 66 -4.02 7.57 5.81
N SER A 67 -4.42 6.33 6.16
CA SER A 67 -5.06 6.09 7.47
C SER A 67 -4.16 5.47 8.55
N TYR A 68 -3.08 4.75 8.21
CA TYR A 68 -2.45 3.81 9.17
C TYR A 68 -0.96 4.03 9.48
N TYR A 69 -0.42 5.19 9.13
CA TYR A 69 1.03 5.44 9.24
C TYR A 69 1.60 5.29 10.65
N ILE A 70 0.80 5.55 11.70
CA ILE A 70 1.25 5.46 13.11
C ILE A 70 1.43 4.02 13.59
N TYR A 71 0.72 3.07 12.99
CA TYR A 71 0.75 1.66 13.40
C TYR A 71 1.73 0.83 12.56
N GLY A 72 2.30 1.40 11.50
CA GLY A 72 3.19 0.69 10.59
C GLY A 72 4.57 0.33 11.15
N ASN A 73 5.02 0.95 12.24
CA ASN A 73 6.20 0.50 13.00
C ASN A 73 6.29 1.20 14.36
N VAL A 74 7.16 0.69 15.23
CA VAL A 74 7.41 1.24 16.57
C VAL A 74 7.88 2.69 16.53
N ASP A 75 8.75 3.04 15.58
CA ASP A 75 9.33 4.40 15.50
C ASP A 75 8.26 5.45 15.18
N SER A 76 7.32 5.14 14.28
CA SER A 76 6.16 5.98 13.96
C SER A 76 5.29 6.19 15.20
N ALA A 77 4.97 5.11 15.92
CA ALA A 77 4.18 5.18 17.15
C ALA A 77 4.91 5.97 18.25
N GLU A 78 6.22 5.71 18.47
CA GLU A 78 7.04 6.44 19.44
C GLU A 78 7.10 7.94 19.10
N LYS A 79 7.21 8.30 17.82
CA LYS A 79 7.21 9.70 17.38
C LYS A 79 5.85 10.37 17.59
N TYR A 80 4.75 9.70 17.26
CA TYR A 80 3.40 10.24 17.39
C TYR A 80 3.03 10.52 18.86
N TYR A 81 3.17 9.51 19.72
CA TYR A 81 2.80 9.60 21.14
C TYR A 81 3.77 10.38 22.01
N LYS A 82 4.85 10.94 21.42
CA LYS A 82 5.68 11.91 22.11
C LYS A 82 4.93 13.21 22.40
N ASP A 83 4.08 13.61 21.45
CA ASP A 83 3.38 14.90 21.46
C ASP A 83 1.83 14.73 21.46
N HIS A 84 1.34 13.50 21.64
CA HIS A 84 -0.09 13.16 21.68
C HIS A 84 -0.39 12.26 22.89
N ASP A 85 -1.61 12.35 23.40
CA ASP A 85 -2.08 11.51 24.50
C ASP A 85 -2.10 10.04 24.07
N TYR A 86 -1.51 9.18 24.89
CA TYR A 86 -1.51 7.75 24.66
C TYR A 86 -2.85 7.14 25.12
N PRO A 87 -3.58 6.40 24.27
CA PRO A 87 -4.92 5.91 24.58
C PRO A 87 -4.95 4.79 25.64
N GLY A 88 -3.78 4.30 26.03
CA GLY A 88 -3.61 3.15 26.94
C GLY A 88 -3.39 1.85 26.18
N ASN A 89 -2.70 0.90 26.82
CA ASN A 89 -2.20 -0.32 26.17
C ASN A 89 -3.31 -1.15 25.49
N LYS A 90 -4.46 -1.31 26.16
CA LYS A 90 -5.58 -2.09 25.62
C LYS A 90 -6.15 -1.44 24.35
N GLU A 91 -6.34 -0.13 24.38
CA GLU A 91 -6.91 0.59 23.25
C GLU A 91 -5.92 0.64 22.10
N TYR A 92 -4.65 0.93 22.36
CA TYR A 92 -3.59 0.88 21.35
C TYR A 92 -3.50 -0.48 20.64
N LEU A 93 -3.61 -1.60 21.38
CA LEU A 93 -3.62 -2.94 20.79
C LEU A 93 -4.85 -3.16 19.89
N ASN A 94 -6.02 -2.69 20.33
CA ASN A 94 -7.25 -2.81 19.53
C ASN A 94 -7.16 -1.98 18.25
N GLU A 95 -6.63 -0.76 18.31
CA GLU A 95 -6.42 0.10 17.16
C GLU A 95 -5.46 -0.54 16.13
N VAL A 96 -4.34 -1.12 16.59
CA VAL A 96 -3.40 -1.84 15.71
C VAL A 96 -4.08 -3.03 15.03
N LYS A 97 -4.85 -3.84 15.78
CA LYS A 97 -5.61 -4.97 15.21
C LYS A 97 -6.66 -4.49 14.20
N ALA A 98 -7.40 -3.43 14.53
CA ALA A 98 -8.40 -2.86 13.64
C ALA A 98 -7.76 -2.35 12.33
N ALA A 99 -6.61 -1.69 12.40
CA ALA A 99 -5.87 -1.23 11.23
C ALA A 99 -5.40 -2.39 10.33
N LEU A 100 -4.95 -3.50 10.92
CA LEU A 100 -4.58 -4.71 10.17
C LEU A 100 -5.81 -5.38 9.52
N VAL A 101 -6.93 -5.48 10.24
CA VAL A 101 -8.19 -6.04 9.70
C VAL A 101 -8.69 -5.21 8.52
N ASP A 102 -8.77 -3.89 8.66
CA ASP A 102 -9.21 -3.01 7.57
C ASP A 102 -8.25 -3.08 6.38
N SER A 103 -6.93 -3.13 6.63
CA SER A 103 -5.93 -3.32 5.57
C SER A 103 -6.15 -4.62 4.79
N LYS A 104 -6.39 -5.73 5.49
CA LYS A 104 -6.71 -7.02 4.88
C LYS A 104 -7.99 -6.95 4.06
N GLU A 105 -9.07 -6.39 4.60
CA GLU A 105 -10.35 -6.27 3.90
C GLU A 105 -10.21 -5.45 2.61
N LYS A 106 -9.44 -4.36 2.66
CA LYS A 106 -9.19 -3.49 1.51
C LYS A 106 -8.34 -4.15 0.44
N VAL A 107 -7.28 -4.86 0.81
CA VAL A 107 -6.46 -5.63 -0.14
C VAL A 107 -7.28 -6.76 -0.76
N GLN A 108 -8.10 -7.46 0.03
CA GLN A 108 -8.99 -8.51 -0.46
C GLN A 108 -10.02 -7.95 -1.46
N GLU A 109 -10.69 -6.85 -1.11
CA GLU A 109 -11.66 -6.18 -2.00
C GLU A 109 -11.01 -5.78 -3.33
N PHE A 110 -9.78 -5.26 -3.28
CA PHE A 110 -9.03 -4.91 -4.47
C PHE A 110 -8.74 -6.15 -5.34
N ILE A 111 -8.22 -7.23 -4.74
CA ILE A 111 -7.93 -8.49 -5.45
C ILE A 111 -9.19 -9.09 -6.07
N ASP A 112 -10.27 -9.21 -5.30
CA ASP A 112 -11.53 -9.81 -5.74
C ASP A 112 -12.11 -9.07 -6.96
N ASN A 113 -12.07 -7.74 -6.92
CA ASN A 113 -12.55 -6.93 -8.04
C ASN A 113 -11.65 -7.06 -9.28
N MET A 114 -10.32 -7.17 -9.09
CA MET A 114 -9.37 -7.36 -10.19
C MET A 114 -9.45 -8.77 -10.80
N GLU A 115 -9.69 -9.82 -10.01
CA GLU A 115 -9.93 -11.17 -10.49
C GLU A 115 -11.22 -11.27 -11.32
N LYS A 116 -12.27 -10.61 -10.84
CA LYS A 116 -13.60 -10.68 -11.45
C LYS A 116 -13.68 -9.87 -12.75
N ASP A 117 -13.30 -8.60 -12.68
CA ASP A 117 -13.59 -7.59 -13.70
C ASP A 117 -12.32 -7.01 -14.36
N GLY A 118 -11.14 -7.21 -13.75
CA GLY A 118 -9.83 -6.71 -14.22
C GLY A 118 -9.22 -7.56 -15.34
N LYS A 119 -9.92 -7.69 -16.46
CA LYS A 119 -9.46 -8.44 -17.64
C LYS A 119 -8.96 -7.49 -18.71
N SER A 120 -7.85 -7.85 -19.35
CA SER A 120 -7.27 -7.10 -20.45
C SER A 120 -6.88 -8.01 -21.62
N ASP A 121 -6.82 -7.48 -22.83
CA ASP A 121 -6.26 -8.21 -24.00
C ASP A 121 -4.74 -8.03 -24.14
N ASN A 122 -4.17 -7.09 -23.38
CA ASN A 122 -2.72 -6.86 -23.31
C ASN A 122 -2.04 -7.91 -22.39
N GLU A 123 -1.17 -8.74 -22.99
CA GLU A 123 -0.45 -9.81 -22.30
C GLU A 123 0.40 -9.32 -21.12
N LYS A 124 1.05 -8.15 -21.27
CA LYS A 124 1.88 -7.56 -20.22
C LYS A 124 1.04 -7.08 -19.05
N VAL A 125 -0.10 -6.45 -19.32
CA VAL A 125 -1.06 -6.03 -18.28
C VAL A 125 -1.61 -7.25 -17.54
N ASN A 126 -2.01 -8.31 -18.25
CA ASN A 126 -2.49 -9.54 -17.64
C ASN A 126 -1.44 -10.21 -16.75
N LYS A 127 -0.17 -10.23 -17.19
CA LYS A 127 0.92 -10.76 -16.39
C LYS A 127 1.09 -9.96 -15.09
N LEU A 128 1.15 -8.63 -15.18
CA LEU A 128 1.26 -7.75 -14.01
C LEU A 128 0.04 -7.87 -13.09
N ASN A 129 -1.16 -7.99 -13.63
CA ASN A 129 -2.39 -8.21 -12.87
C ASN A 129 -2.31 -9.52 -12.07
N LYS A 130 -1.84 -10.59 -12.69
CA LYS A 130 -1.66 -11.87 -12.02
C LYS A 130 -0.62 -11.80 -10.91
N GLU A 131 0.55 -11.19 -11.18
CA GLU A 131 1.60 -10.99 -10.17
C GLU A 131 1.07 -10.19 -8.97
N MET A 132 0.32 -9.10 -9.23
CA MET A 132 -0.32 -8.28 -8.19
C MET A 132 -1.34 -9.07 -7.37
N ILE A 133 -2.19 -9.88 -8.01
CA ILE A 133 -3.17 -10.72 -7.32
C ILE A 133 -2.49 -11.76 -6.44
N ASP A 134 -1.48 -12.45 -6.97
CA ASP A 134 -0.76 -13.50 -6.26
C ASP A 134 0.00 -12.91 -5.05
N ASP A 135 0.76 -11.82 -5.24
CA ASP A 135 1.48 -11.11 -4.17
C ASP A 135 0.52 -10.50 -3.12
N GLY A 136 -0.63 -9.98 -3.56
CA GLY A 136 -1.66 -9.47 -2.66
C GLY A 136 -2.29 -10.56 -1.77
N LYS A 137 -2.38 -11.81 -2.24
CA LYS A 137 -2.83 -12.94 -1.43
C LYS A 137 -1.79 -13.31 -0.38
N ASP A 138 -0.52 -13.36 -0.77
CA ASP A 138 0.59 -13.59 0.16
C ASP A 138 0.61 -12.48 1.24
N LEU A 139 0.34 -11.23 0.87
CA LEU A 139 0.23 -10.12 1.83
C LEU A 139 -0.93 -10.32 2.84
N ILE A 140 -2.07 -10.85 2.39
CA ILE A 140 -3.21 -11.16 3.27
C ILE A 140 -2.85 -12.26 4.27
N GLU A 141 -2.14 -13.31 3.82
CA GLU A 141 -1.64 -14.38 4.71
C GLU A 141 -0.69 -13.80 5.77
N ASP A 142 0.24 -12.95 5.38
CA ASP A 142 1.14 -12.26 6.31
C ASP A 142 0.38 -11.35 7.31
N ILE A 143 -0.73 -10.72 6.90
CA ILE A 143 -1.58 -9.95 7.83
C ILE A 143 -2.26 -10.87 8.84
N ASP A 144 -2.76 -12.03 8.42
CA ASP A 144 -3.35 -13.03 9.32
C ASP A 144 -2.34 -13.52 10.36
N GLU A 145 -1.10 -13.82 9.94
CA GLU A 145 -0.04 -14.21 10.88
C GLU A 145 0.28 -13.13 11.91
N ARG A 146 0.28 -11.85 11.50
CA ARG A 146 0.48 -10.71 12.41
C ARG A 146 -0.66 -10.61 13.42
N LEU A 147 -1.91 -10.76 12.98
CA LEU A 147 -3.08 -10.78 13.86
C LEU A 147 -3.00 -11.92 14.88
N GLU A 148 -2.65 -13.13 14.46
CA GLU A 148 -2.47 -14.28 15.35
C GLU A 148 -1.35 -14.06 16.37
N LYS A 149 -0.26 -13.38 15.99
CA LYS A 149 0.80 -13.00 16.93
C LYS A 149 0.29 -11.98 17.94
N LEU A 150 -0.46 -10.96 17.52
CA LEU A 150 -1.04 -9.96 18.41
C LEU A 150 -2.07 -10.55 19.39
N ASP A 151 -2.71 -11.67 19.06
CA ASP A 151 -3.58 -12.44 19.98
C ASP A 151 -2.82 -13.15 21.10
N LYS A 152 -1.49 -13.29 20.99
CA LYS A 152 -0.63 -13.88 22.03
C LYS A 152 -0.20 -12.89 23.11
N ILE A 153 -0.49 -11.59 22.92
CA ILE A 153 -0.20 -10.55 23.93
C ILE A 153 -1.09 -10.76 25.15
N THR A 154 -0.45 -10.82 26.33
CA THR A 154 -1.12 -11.19 27.58
C THR A 154 -1.51 -9.98 28.43
N ASP A 155 -2.37 -10.19 29.43
CA ASP A 155 -2.70 -9.17 30.45
C ASP A 155 -1.46 -8.66 31.19
N LYS A 156 -0.44 -9.52 31.34
CA LYS A 156 0.84 -9.13 31.94
C LYS A 156 1.60 -8.13 31.06
N ASP A 157 1.49 -8.28 29.73
CA ASP A 157 2.07 -7.35 28.78
C ASP A 157 1.28 -6.03 28.78
N LEU A 158 -0.05 -6.09 28.87
CA LEU A 158 -0.90 -4.91 29.02
C LEU A 158 -0.61 -4.09 30.28
N ALA A 159 -0.02 -4.68 31.31
CA ALA A 159 0.38 -3.97 32.54
C ALA A 159 1.74 -3.24 32.43
N LYS A 160 2.44 -3.35 31.30
CA LYS A 160 3.73 -2.68 31.09
C LYS A 160 3.58 -1.18 30.86
N SER A 161 4.71 -0.46 30.96
CA SER A 161 4.74 0.95 30.56
C SER A 161 4.33 1.11 29.10
N ASP A 162 3.78 2.27 28.75
CA ASP A 162 3.35 2.61 27.39
C ASP A 162 4.43 2.33 26.34
N LYS A 163 5.67 2.72 26.63
CA LYS A 163 6.82 2.57 25.74
C LYS A 163 7.26 1.12 25.59
N GLU A 164 7.26 0.35 26.68
CA GLU A 164 7.57 -1.07 26.64
C GLU A 164 6.48 -1.84 25.90
N PHE A 165 5.20 -1.48 26.12
CA PHE A 165 4.08 -2.13 25.45
C PHE A 165 4.07 -1.88 23.94
N ARG A 166 4.30 -0.64 23.49
CA ARG A 166 4.41 -0.34 22.05
C ARG A 166 5.50 -1.16 21.36
N ARG A 167 6.61 -1.45 22.04
CA ARG A 167 7.69 -2.33 21.53
C ARG A 167 7.26 -3.79 21.47
N ILE A 168 6.59 -4.29 22.50
CA ILE A 168 6.02 -5.64 22.49
C ILE A 168 5.09 -5.80 21.28
N VAL A 169 4.18 -4.85 21.06
CA VAL A 169 3.29 -4.86 19.87
C VAL A 169 4.11 -4.84 18.58
N GLY A 170 5.10 -3.96 18.50
CA GLY A 170 6.04 -3.87 17.38
C GLY A 170 6.75 -5.18 17.05
N ASP A 171 7.24 -5.89 18.07
CA ASP A 171 7.94 -7.16 17.89
C ASP A 171 6.98 -8.26 17.41
N HIS A 172 5.70 -8.22 17.82
CA HIS A 172 4.70 -9.18 17.38
C HIS A 172 4.24 -8.97 15.93
N ILE A 173 4.29 -7.74 15.40
CA ILE A 173 3.96 -7.48 13.99
C ILE A 173 5.12 -7.80 13.03
N VAL A 174 6.31 -8.06 13.55
CA VAL A 174 7.45 -8.52 12.74
C VAL A 174 7.32 -10.03 12.45
N LEU A 175 7.43 -10.40 11.17
CA LEU A 175 7.46 -11.79 10.74
C LEU A 175 8.90 -12.32 10.66
N GLU A 176 9.10 -13.59 11.04
CA GLU A 176 10.43 -14.23 10.98
C GLU A 176 10.84 -14.52 9.54
N LYS A 177 9.84 -14.76 8.68
CA LYS A 177 9.92 -14.83 7.23
C LYS A 177 8.77 -13.98 6.72
N GLU A 178 9.07 -12.78 6.26
CA GLU A 178 8.13 -11.95 5.53
C GLU A 178 8.23 -12.35 4.04
N GLY A 179 7.10 -12.38 3.33
CA GLY A 179 7.13 -12.46 1.87
C GLY A 179 7.95 -11.30 1.30
N ASP A 180 8.70 -11.53 0.21
CA ASP A 180 9.29 -10.41 -0.54
C ASP A 180 8.16 -9.77 -1.35
N HIS A 181 7.38 -8.91 -0.67
CA HIS A 181 6.17 -8.33 -1.24
C HIS A 181 6.50 -7.21 -2.20
N ASP A 182 6.21 -7.45 -3.47
CA ASP A 182 6.39 -6.48 -4.54
C ASP A 182 5.09 -5.72 -4.86
N PHE A 183 4.00 -5.91 -4.10
CA PHE A 183 2.65 -5.39 -4.38
C PHE A 183 2.67 -3.93 -4.84
N LYS A 184 3.30 -3.05 -4.06
CA LYS A 184 3.39 -1.62 -4.38
C LYS A 184 4.22 -1.35 -5.63
N GLU A 185 5.30 -2.10 -5.83
CA GLU A 185 6.12 -1.97 -7.03
C GLU A 185 5.38 -2.50 -8.28
N ILE A 186 4.54 -3.53 -8.14
CA ILE A 186 3.68 -4.04 -9.21
C ILE A 186 2.60 -3.01 -9.56
N LEU A 187 1.96 -2.39 -8.56
CA LEU A 187 1.01 -1.29 -8.79
C LEU A 187 1.67 -0.14 -9.58
N LYS A 188 2.90 0.25 -9.24
CA LYS A 188 3.66 1.26 -10.02
C LYS A 188 3.96 0.80 -11.45
N LYS A 189 4.27 -0.48 -11.66
CA LYS A 189 4.48 -1.05 -13.00
C LYS A 189 3.18 -1.02 -13.82
N LEU A 190 2.04 -1.33 -13.21
CA LEU A 190 0.71 -1.23 -13.82
C LEU A 190 0.36 0.21 -14.17
N ASP A 191 0.57 1.16 -13.27
CA ASP A 191 0.35 2.58 -13.53
C ASP A 191 1.16 3.05 -14.74
N LYS A 192 2.45 2.68 -14.80
CA LYS A 192 3.32 3.00 -15.93
C LYS A 192 2.84 2.36 -17.24
N GLU A 193 2.40 1.11 -17.19
CA GLU A 193 1.91 0.40 -18.39
C GLU A 193 0.60 0.98 -18.92
N LEU A 194 -0.23 1.54 -18.04
CA LEU A 194 -1.51 2.18 -18.35
C LEU A 194 -1.41 3.69 -18.57
N ASN A 195 -0.20 4.27 -18.54
CA ASN A 195 0.03 5.71 -18.59
C ASN A 195 -0.78 6.50 -17.53
N ILE A 196 -0.92 5.93 -16.33
CA ILE A 196 -1.55 6.58 -15.19
C ILE A 196 -0.49 7.40 -14.45
N GLU A 197 -0.68 8.71 -14.41
CA GLU A 197 0.06 9.59 -13.51
C GLU A 197 -0.71 9.72 -12.20
N ARG A 198 -0.36 8.88 -11.22
CA ARG A 198 -0.82 9.10 -9.85
C ARG A 198 -0.04 10.28 -9.29
N LYS A 199 -0.76 11.31 -8.85
CA LYS A 199 -0.14 12.33 -8.04
C LYS A 199 0.23 11.68 -6.72
N ASP A 200 1.53 11.48 -6.50
CA ASP A 200 2.04 11.42 -5.14
C ASP A 200 1.51 12.67 -4.46
N LYS A 201 0.53 12.55 -3.55
CA LYS A 201 0.01 13.68 -2.76
C LYS A 201 1.07 14.25 -1.80
N ASN A 202 2.32 13.82 -1.95
CA ASN A 202 3.46 13.98 -1.06
C ASN A 202 4.72 14.49 -1.81
N ARG A 203 4.56 15.25 -2.90
CA ARG A 203 5.66 16.01 -3.54
C ARG A 203 5.47 17.51 -3.38
#